data_AF-A0A2E8V4T4-F1
#
_entry.id   AF-A0A2E8V4T4-F1
#
_cell.length_a   1.000
_cell.length_b   1.000
_cell.length_c   1.000
_cell.angle_alpha   90.00
_cell.angle_beta   90.00
_cell.angle_gamma   90.00
#
_symmetry.space_group_name_H-M   'P 1'
#
loop_
_entity.id
_entity.type
_entity.pdbx_description
1 polymer ?
#
loop_
_entity_poly.entity_id
_entity_poly.type
_entity_poly.pdbx_seq_one_letter_code
_entity_poly.pdbx_strand_id
1 'polypeptide(L)'
;YSWLENELDSWVEQHSYPDMIILGGASGVDFLAERWADNNCIPLAIYTEAWQSPRPKSEIDSGRPEAVATLAAEMLKNATHMLAFPGPDSVWTKRMIDIATEQNVPVVRVDLPTDGL
;
A
#
# COMPACT_ATOMS: atom_id res chain seq x y z
N TYR A 1 2.60 -15.14 -0.92
CA TYR A 1 1.28 -14.66 -1.43
C TYR A 1 0.23 -14.58 -0.34
N SER A 2 -0.09 -15.67 0.37
CA SER A 2 -1.10 -15.66 1.46
C SER A 2 -0.77 -14.74 2.63
N TRP A 3 0.51 -14.48 2.89
CA TRP A 3 0.93 -13.66 4.01
C TRP A 3 0.29 -12.27 4.01
N LEU A 4 0.38 -11.52 2.91
CA LEU A 4 -0.16 -10.15 2.87
C LEU A 4 -1.69 -10.12 3.03
N GLU A 5 -2.37 -11.10 2.44
CA GLU A 5 -3.82 -11.25 2.59
C GLU A 5 -4.19 -11.55 4.04
N ASN A 6 -3.43 -12.40 4.73
CA ASN A 6 -3.64 -12.68 6.15
C ASN A 6 -3.42 -11.43 7.04
N GLU A 7 -2.45 -10.57 6.71
CA GLU A 7 -2.22 -9.33 7.45
C GLU A 7 -3.36 -8.33 7.21
N LEU A 8 -3.93 -8.29 6.01
CA LEU A 8 -5.14 -7.49 5.71
C LEU A 8 -6.36 -8.02 6.48
N ASP A 9 -6.56 -9.34 6.51
CA ASP A 9 -7.63 -9.98 7.28
C ASP A 9 -7.47 -9.68 8.79
N SER A 10 -6.25 -9.77 9.31
CA SER A 10 -5.93 -9.46 10.70
C SER A 10 -6.17 -7.98 11.05
N TRP A 11 -5.95 -7.07 10.08
CA TRP A 11 -6.25 -5.65 10.25
C TRP A 11 -7.77 -5.42 10.32
N VAL A 12 -8.54 -6.11 9.47
CA VAL A 12 -10.02 -6.07 9.44
C VAL A 12 -10.61 -6.59 10.75
N GLU A 13 -10.04 -7.63 11.35
CA GLU A 13 -10.50 -8.12 12.66
C GLU A 13 -10.41 -7.05 13.76
N GLN A 14 -9.43 -6.14 13.64
CA GLN A 14 -9.18 -5.08 14.61
C GLN A 14 -9.94 -3.78 14.30
N HIS A 15 -10.22 -3.49 13.03
CA HIS A 15 -10.73 -2.18 12.59
C HIS A 15 -12.03 -2.24 11.78
N SER A 16 -12.57 -3.43 11.51
CA SER A 16 -13.61 -3.72 10.50
C SER A 16 -13.13 -3.50 9.05
N TYR A 17 -13.97 -3.91 8.10
CA TYR A 17 -13.69 -3.70 6.68
C TYR A 17 -13.60 -2.20 6.35
N PRO A 18 -12.59 -1.77 5.59
CA PRO A 18 -12.50 -0.38 5.15
C PRO A 18 -13.56 -0.07 4.09
N ASP A 19 -14.09 1.15 4.11
CA ASP A 19 -15.00 1.65 3.08
C ASP A 19 -14.30 1.82 1.72
N MET A 20 -12.97 1.99 1.74
CA MET A 20 -12.11 2.15 0.56
C MET A 20 -10.65 1.87 0.93
N ILE A 21 -9.88 1.34 -0.02
CA ILE A 21 -8.42 1.25 0.06
C ILE A 21 -7.77 2.22 -0.93
N ILE A 22 -6.74 2.94 -0.48
CA ILE A 22 -5.97 3.90 -1.28
C ILE A 22 -4.58 3.32 -1.54
N LEU A 23 -4.18 3.20 -2.81
CA LEU A 23 -2.92 2.59 -3.22
C LEU A 23 -2.11 3.52 -4.14
N GLY A 24 -0.78 3.41 -4.04
CA GLY A 24 0.15 4.18 -4.86
C GLY A 24 0.21 3.69 -6.32
N GLY A 25 -0.28 2.49 -6.60
CA GLY A 25 -0.23 1.85 -7.91
C GLY A 25 1.14 1.25 -8.24
N ALA A 26 1.95 0.95 -7.22
CA ALA A 26 3.21 0.21 -7.35
C ALA A 26 2.97 -1.27 -7.71
N SER A 27 4.02 -2.01 -8.05
CA SER A 27 3.98 -3.48 -8.08
C SER A 27 4.15 -4.05 -6.65
N GLY A 28 4.15 -5.37 -6.48
CA GLY A 28 4.30 -6.02 -5.17
C GLY A 28 3.07 -5.81 -4.26
N VAL A 29 3.26 -5.12 -3.15
CA VAL A 29 2.24 -4.91 -2.09
C VAL A 29 0.94 -4.32 -2.64
N ASP A 30 1.03 -3.24 -3.41
CA ASP A 30 -0.15 -2.58 -4.00
C ASP A 30 -0.92 -3.54 -4.92
N PHE A 31 -0.22 -4.31 -5.76
CA PHE A 31 -0.86 -5.30 -6.64
C PHE A 31 -1.62 -6.37 -5.86
N LEU A 32 -1.04 -6.86 -4.76
CA LEU A 32 -1.68 -7.87 -3.92
C LEU A 32 -2.86 -7.30 -3.14
N ALA A 33 -2.74 -6.05 -2.66
CA ALA A 33 -3.83 -5.34 -2.00
C ALA A 33 -5.02 -5.08 -2.95
N GLU A 34 -4.76 -4.74 -4.23
CA GLU A 34 -5.81 -4.65 -5.25
C GLU A 34 -6.59 -5.95 -5.38
N ARG A 35 -5.87 -7.09 -5.52
CA ARG A 35 -6.48 -8.41 -5.64
C ARG A 35 -7.35 -8.76 -4.42
N TRP A 36 -6.85 -8.49 -3.23
CA TRP A 36 -7.60 -8.75 -1.99
C TRP A 36 -8.84 -7.86 -1.89
N ALA A 37 -8.74 -6.59 -2.26
CA ALA A 37 -9.87 -5.66 -2.26
C ALA A 37 -10.95 -6.08 -3.28
N ASP A 38 -10.54 -6.48 -4.49
CA ASP A 38 -11.45 -7.01 -5.51
C ASP A 38 -12.22 -8.24 -4.99
N ASN A 39 -11.53 -9.17 -4.32
CA ASN A 39 -12.16 -10.37 -3.74
C ASN A 39 -13.16 -10.05 -2.62
N ASN A 40 -12.97 -8.93 -1.92
CA ASN A 40 -13.83 -8.50 -0.81
C ASN A 40 -14.84 -7.40 -1.23
N CYS A 41 -14.92 -7.06 -2.52
CA CYS A 41 -15.78 -5.98 -3.04
C CYS A 41 -15.53 -4.61 -2.39
N ILE A 42 -14.28 -4.31 -2.05
CA ILE A 42 -13.88 -3.05 -1.43
C ILE A 42 -13.49 -2.04 -2.53
N PRO A 43 -14.06 -0.83 -2.53
CA PRO A 43 -13.65 0.23 -3.46
C PRO A 43 -12.16 0.56 -3.39
N LEU A 44 -11.56 0.81 -4.56
CA LEU A 44 -10.14 1.17 -4.70
C LEU A 44 -9.96 2.57 -5.28
N ALA A 45 -9.06 3.34 -4.69
CA ALA A 45 -8.48 4.55 -5.28
C ALA A 45 -7.00 4.29 -5.57
N ILE A 46 -6.62 4.22 -6.85
CA ILE A 46 -5.26 3.88 -7.26
C ILE A 46 -4.64 5.05 -8.02
N TYR A 47 -3.54 5.58 -7.49
CA TYR A 47 -2.84 6.75 -8.05
C TYR A 47 -1.90 6.37 -9.21
N THR A 48 -2.45 5.70 -10.23
CA THR A 48 -1.68 5.25 -11.40
C THR A 48 -1.09 6.40 -12.23
N GLU A 49 -1.74 7.57 -12.23
CA GLU A 49 -1.29 8.78 -12.93
C GLU A 49 0.00 9.37 -12.36
N ALA A 50 0.36 9.00 -11.12
CA ALA A 50 1.62 9.43 -10.50
C ALA A 50 2.85 8.79 -11.15
N TRP A 51 2.66 7.83 -12.06
CA TRP A 51 3.71 7.07 -12.75
C TRP A 51 3.82 7.49 -14.23
N GLN A 52 5.06 7.63 -14.73
CA GLN A 52 5.30 7.99 -16.13
C GLN A 52 4.90 6.91 -17.15
N SER A 53 4.70 5.67 -16.70
CA SER A 53 4.29 4.55 -17.53
C SER A 53 3.27 3.67 -16.80
N PRO A 54 2.29 3.09 -17.53
CA PRO A 54 1.28 2.23 -16.93
C PRO A 54 1.93 1.00 -16.31
N ARG A 55 1.43 0.57 -15.15
CA ARG A 55 1.88 -0.68 -14.52
C ARG A 55 1.49 -1.89 -15.38
N PRO A 56 2.40 -2.83 -15.66
CA PRO A 56 2.02 -4.13 -16.21
C PRO A 56 1.01 -4.84 -15.29
N LYS A 57 0.22 -5.77 -15.84
CA LYS A 57 -0.65 -6.65 -15.03
C LYS A 57 0.17 -7.74 -14.33
N SER A 58 1.12 -7.34 -13.51
CA SER A 58 2.04 -8.21 -12.79
C SER A 58 2.42 -7.59 -11.45
N GLU A 59 2.60 -8.44 -10.45
CA GLU A 59 3.19 -8.12 -9.15
C GLU A 59 4.70 -7.87 -9.22
N ILE A 60 5.36 -8.34 -10.27
CA ILE A 60 6.81 -8.17 -10.46
C ILE A 60 7.06 -6.74 -10.93
N ASP A 61 8.01 -6.08 -10.26
CA ASP A 61 8.44 -4.76 -10.67
C ASP A 61 9.05 -4.79 -12.07
N SER A 62 8.60 -3.86 -12.91
CA SER A 62 9.12 -3.67 -14.27
C SER A 62 10.27 -2.68 -14.33
N GLY A 63 10.67 -2.11 -13.19
CA GLY A 63 11.70 -1.08 -13.07
C GLY A 63 11.15 0.31 -13.44
N ARG A 64 9.90 0.60 -13.05
CA ARG A 64 9.29 1.90 -13.37
C ARG A 64 10.00 3.03 -12.61
N PRO A 65 10.20 4.20 -13.23
CA PRO A 65 10.71 5.38 -12.52
C PRO A 65 9.83 5.70 -11.31
N GLU A 66 10.44 6.27 -10.27
CA GLU A 66 9.75 6.65 -9.04
C GLU A 66 8.53 7.55 -9.32
N ALA A 67 7.50 7.39 -8.49
CA ALA A 67 6.32 8.23 -8.55
C ALA A 67 6.63 9.69 -8.15
N VAL A 68 5.77 10.62 -8.55
CA VAL A 68 5.91 12.04 -8.18
C VAL A 68 5.92 12.24 -6.66
N ALA A 69 6.76 13.15 -6.18
CA ALA A 69 7.01 13.33 -4.75
C ALA A 69 5.79 13.76 -3.92
N THR A 70 4.76 14.34 -4.55
CA THR A 70 3.52 14.77 -3.89
C THR A 70 2.57 13.61 -3.58
N LEU A 71 2.78 12.45 -4.17
CA LEU A 71 1.88 11.29 -4.09
C LEU A 71 1.56 10.90 -2.64
N ALA A 72 2.59 10.77 -1.80
CA ALA A 72 2.41 10.34 -0.41
C ALA A 72 1.49 11.28 0.39
N ALA A 73 1.68 12.59 0.24
CA ALA A 73 0.87 13.59 0.94
C ALA A 73 -0.58 13.61 0.42
N GLU A 74 -0.79 13.41 -0.88
CA GLU A 74 -2.12 13.35 -1.48
C GLU A 74 -2.90 12.10 -1.04
N MET A 75 -2.23 10.94 -0.98
CA MET A 75 -2.83 9.71 -0.47
C MET A 75 -3.23 9.86 1.00
N LEU A 76 -2.30 10.33 1.85
CA LEU A 76 -2.51 10.43 3.29
C LEU A 76 -3.56 11.47 3.68
N LYS A 77 -3.69 12.56 2.90
CA LYS A 77 -4.78 13.54 3.09
C LYS A 77 -6.17 12.91 3.02
N ASN A 78 -6.32 11.83 2.28
CA ASN A 78 -7.61 11.12 2.10
C ASN A 78 -7.68 9.82 2.91
N ALA A 79 -6.64 9.47 3.66
CA ALA A 79 -6.58 8.25 4.45
C ALA A 79 -6.94 8.52 5.92
N THR A 80 -7.67 7.58 6.54
CA THR A 80 -7.95 7.61 7.97
C THR A 80 -6.98 6.77 8.78
N HIS A 81 -6.42 5.73 8.17
CA HIS A 81 -5.45 4.80 8.74
C HIS A 81 -4.46 4.40 7.65
N MET A 82 -3.26 3.99 8.05
CA MET A 82 -2.23 3.46 7.16
C MET A 82 -1.79 2.08 7.64
N LEU A 83 -1.86 1.09 6.75
CA LEU A 83 -1.22 -0.21 6.92
C LEU A 83 0.03 -0.25 6.04
N ALA A 84 1.20 -0.39 6.66
CA ALA A 84 2.49 -0.20 6.02
C ALA A 84 3.32 -1.48 6.04
N PHE A 85 3.89 -1.84 4.89
CA PHE A 85 4.74 -3.02 4.71
C PHE A 85 6.17 -2.62 4.29
N PRO A 86 6.97 -1.98 5.16
CA PRO A 86 8.30 -1.51 4.79
C PRO A 86 9.29 -2.67 4.67
N GLY A 87 9.76 -2.94 3.45
CA GLY A 87 10.91 -3.82 3.24
C GLY A 87 12.24 -3.21 3.74
N PRO A 88 13.32 -4.02 3.85
CA PRO A 88 14.62 -3.57 4.33
C PRO A 88 15.13 -2.33 3.58
N ASP A 89 15.01 -2.34 2.25
CA ASP A 89 15.47 -1.27 1.36
C ASP A 89 14.36 -0.30 0.94
N SER A 90 13.17 -0.40 1.54
CA SER A 90 12.01 0.38 1.13
C SER A 90 12.09 1.84 1.58
N VAL A 91 12.64 2.72 0.73
CA VAL A 91 12.75 4.15 0.99
C VAL A 91 11.38 4.84 1.07
N TRP A 92 10.50 4.57 0.10
CA TRP A 92 9.23 5.29 -0.03
C TRP A 92 8.22 4.93 1.07
N THR A 93 8.06 3.64 1.40
CA THR A 93 7.17 3.24 2.50
C THR A 93 7.60 3.85 3.83
N LYS A 94 8.91 3.92 4.11
CA LYS A 94 9.44 4.56 5.32
C LYS A 94 9.09 6.05 5.32
N ARG A 95 9.29 6.75 4.20
CA ARG A 95 8.91 8.16 4.05
C ARG A 95 7.40 8.39 4.22
N MET A 96 6.55 7.48 3.72
CA MET A 96 5.11 7.59 3.93
C MET A 96 4.74 7.43 5.41
N ILE A 97 5.39 6.51 6.14
CA ILE A 97 5.18 6.35 7.58
C ILE A 97 5.53 7.64 8.33
N ASP A 98 6.64 8.30 7.97
CA ASP A 98 7.05 9.57 8.58
C ASP A 98 5.99 10.66 8.34
N ILE A 99 5.54 10.82 7.09
CA ILE A 99 4.50 11.79 6.73
C ILE A 99 3.17 11.50 7.43
N ALA A 100 2.77 10.22 7.52
CA ALA A 100 1.55 9.81 8.21
C ALA A 100 1.61 10.16 9.71
N THR A 101 2.77 9.92 10.32
CA THR A 101 3.03 10.26 11.73
C THR A 101 2.95 11.78 11.94
N GLU A 102 3.54 12.58 11.06
CA GLU A 102 3.45 14.05 11.11
C GLU A 102 2.01 14.56 10.96
N GLN A 103 1.18 13.85 10.19
CA GLN A 103 -0.23 14.19 9.95
C GLN A 103 -1.20 13.59 11.00
N ASN A 104 -0.69 12.88 12.01
CA ASN A 104 -1.48 12.15 13.01
C ASN A 104 -2.42 11.08 12.40
N VAL A 105 -2.03 10.49 11.26
CA VAL A 105 -2.71 9.32 10.70
C VAL A 105 -2.20 8.08 11.45
N PRO A 106 -3.06 7.28 12.10
CA PRO A 106 -2.66 6.03 12.74
C PRO A 106 -1.97 5.08 11.75
N VAL A 107 -0.79 4.59 12.12
CA VAL A 107 0.01 3.68 11.30
C VAL A 107 0.14 2.32 11.99
N VAL A 108 -0.25 1.26 11.29
CA VAL A 108 0.12 -0.11 11.61
C VAL A 108 1.27 -0.50 10.69
N ARG A 109 2.42 -0.82 11.28
CA ARG A 109 3.59 -1.33 10.55
C ARG A 109 3.65 -2.84 10.68
N VAL A 110 3.77 -3.52 9.55
CA VAL A 110 3.95 -4.96 9.46
C VAL A 110 5.26 -5.24 8.75
N ASP A 111 6.17 -5.94 9.42
CA ASP A 111 7.47 -6.30 8.84
C ASP A 111 7.31 -7.45 7.84
N LEU A 112 8.05 -7.40 6.73
CA LEU A 112 8.03 -8.47 5.74
C LEU A 112 8.56 -9.78 6.35
N PRO A 113 8.01 -10.94 5.95
CA PRO A 113 8.50 -12.22 6.43
C PRO A 113 9.95 -12.42 6.02
N THR A 114 10.80 -12.80 6.98
CA THR A 114 12.24 -13.05 6.77
C THR A 114 12.53 -14.33 6.00
N ASP A 115 11.56 -15.25 5.92
CA ASP A 115 11.68 -16.51 5.18
C ASP A 115 10.73 -16.51 3.96
N GLY A 116 11.32 -16.52 2.75
CA GLY A 116 10.59 -16.84 1.50
C GLY A 116 10.24 -15.67 0.57
N LEU A 117 11.19 -14.79 0.27
CA LEU A 117 11.25 -14.10 -1.02
C LEU A 117 12.14 -14.88 -1.99
#